data_AF-A0A3A9W7H3-F1
#
_entry.id   AF-A0A3A9W7H3-F1
#
_cell.length_a   1.000
_cell.length_b   1.000
_cell.length_c   1.000
_cell.angle_alpha   90.00
_cell.angle_beta   90.00
_cell.angle_gamma   90.00
#
_symmetry.space_group_name_H-M   'P 1'
#
loop_
_entity.id
_entity.type
_entity.pdbx_description
1 polymer ?
#
loop_
_entity_poly.entity_id
_entity_poly.type
_entity_poly.pdbx_seq_one_letter_code
_entity_poly.pdbx_strand_id
1 'polypeptide(L)' 'MENIKEAAELLKTVVELYNNQRPHMSIGNLTPNQVHQNNIKMEKLWKNPIIVNQ' A
#
# COMPACT_ATOMS: atom_id res chain seq x y z
N MET A 1 -14.33 17.83 19.82
CA MET A 1 -13.43 16.87 20.49
C MET A 1 -13.39 15.65 19.59
N GLU A 2 -12.24 15.38 18.98
CA GLU A 2 -12.03 14.10 18.32
C GLU A 2 -12.11 13.00 19.37
N ASN A 3 -13.02 12.06 19.18
CA ASN A 3 -13.21 10.93 20.08
C ASN A 3 -12.62 9.65 19.48
N ILE A 4 -12.40 8.64 20.32
CA ILE A 4 -11.77 7.37 19.92
C ILE A 4 -12.50 6.71 18.74
N LYS A 5 -13.82 6.91 18.62
CA LYS A 5 -14.61 6.35 17.51
C LYS A 5 -14.25 7.02 16.18
N GLU A 6 -14.17 8.35 16.14
CA GLU A 6 -13.75 9.08 14.93
C GLU A 6 -12.31 8.72 14.51
N ALA A 7 -11.40 8.58 15.48
CA ALA A 7 -10.04 8.14 15.21
C ALA A 7 -9.99 6.71 14.63
N ALA A 8 -10.83 5.80 15.11
CA ALA A 8 -10.92 4.44 14.58
C ALA A 8 -11.48 4.40 13.16
N GLU A 9 -12.49 5.21 12.85
CA GLU A 9 -13.07 5.33 11.51
C GLU A 9 -12.06 5.91 10.51
N LEU A 10 -11.31 6.94 10.93
CA LEU A 10 -10.23 7.50 10.12
C LEU A 10 -9.12 6.48 9.88
N LEU A 11 -8.69 5.75 10.93
CA LEU A 11 -7.65 4.72 10.80
C LEU A 11 -8.08 3.63 9.82
N LYS A 12 -9.34 3.16 9.91
CA LYS A 12 -9.89 2.19 8.97
C LYS A 12 -9.79 2.69 7.53
N THR A 13 -10.18 3.94 7.30
CA THR A 13 -10.12 4.58 5.97
C THR A 13 -8.67 4.65 5.45
N VAL A 14 -7.71 5.03 6.29
CA VAL A 14 -6.29 5.09 5.92
C VAL A 14 -5.73 3.71 5.55
N VAL A 15 -6.08 2.67 6.33
CA VAL A 15 -5.67 1.29 6.04
C VAL A 15 -6.27 0.80 4.72
N GLU A 16 -7.54 1.09 4.47
CA GLU A 16 -8.20 0.74 3.20
C GLU A 16 -7.53 1.44 1.99
N LEU A 17 -7.19 2.72 2.12
CA LEU A 17 -6.46 3.48 1.11
C LEU A 17 -5.09 2.87 0.82
N TYR A 18 -4.33 2.53 1.87
CA TYR A 18 -3.00 1.93 1.75
C TYR A 18 -3.04 0.57 1.04
N ASN A 19 -4.01 -0.27 1.39
CA ASN A 19 -4.09 -1.64 0.88
C ASN A 19 -4.72 -1.75 -0.52
N ASN A 20 -5.63 -0.83 -0.88
CA ASN A 20 -6.43 -0.97 -2.10
C ASN A 20 -6.20 0.11 -3.17
N GLN A 21 -5.77 1.31 -2.78
CA GLN A 21 -5.78 2.45 -3.71
C GLN A 21 -4.39 3.02 -4.01
N ARG A 22 -3.44 2.86 -3.08
CA ARG A 22 -2.08 3.40 -3.23
C ARG A 22 -1.14 2.32 -3.77
N PRO A 23 -0.77 2.36 -5.07
CA PRO A 23 0.31 1.53 -5.58
C PRO A 23 1.63 1.95 -4.94
N HIS A 24 2.43 0.99 -4.50
CA HIS A 24 3.69 1.26 -3.81
C HIS A 24 4.89 0.84 -4.65
N MET A 25 5.87 1.74 -4.77
CA MET A 25 7.09 1.49 -5.55
C MET A 25 7.88 0.26 -5.08
N SER A 26 7.86 -0.02 -3.77
CA SER A 26 8.57 -1.16 -3.18
C SER A 26 8.03 -2.53 -3.60
N ILE A 27 6.83 -2.57 -4.17
CA ILE A 27 6.16 -3.76 -4.70
C ILE A 27 5.73 -3.57 -6.15
N GLY A 28 6.55 -2.87 -6.94
CA GLY A 28 6.38 -2.81 -8.39
C GLY A 28 5.25 -1.89 -8.84
N ASN A 29 4.91 -0.87 -8.04
CA ASN A 29 3.75 -0.01 -8.26
C ASN A 29 2.42 -0.78 -8.28
N LEU A 30 2.32 -1.84 -7.48
CA LEU A 30 1.08 -2.55 -7.19
C LEU A 30 0.56 -2.15 -5.80
N THR A 31 -0.72 -2.40 -5.55
CA THR A 31 -1.28 -2.29 -4.21
C THR A 31 -1.01 -3.58 -3.42
N PRO A 32 -0.95 -3.51 -2.07
CA PRO A 32 -0.77 -4.69 -1.23
C PRO A 32 -1.80 -5.78 -1.53
N ASN A 33 -3.08 -5.42 -1.70
CA ASN A 33 -4.12 -6.40 -1.99
C ASN A 33 -3.97 -7.04 -3.37
N GLN A 34 -3.53 -6.31 -4.39
CA GLN A 34 -3.22 -6.92 -5.69
C GLN A 34 -2.15 -8.01 -5.56
N VAL A 35 -1.10 -7.75 -4.78
CA VAL A 35 -0.03 -8.72 -4.53
C VAL A 35 -0.55 -9.95 -3.78
N HIS A 36 -1.25 -9.75 -2.67
CA HIS A 36 -1.72 -10.85 -1.83
C HIS A 36 -2.81 -11.70 -2.49
N GLN A 37 -3.81 -11.07 -3.13
CA GLN A 37 -4.94 -11.80 -3.73
C GLN A 37 -4.53 -12.64 -4.94
N ASN A 38 -3.54 -12.17 -5.71
CA ASN A 38 -3.07 -12.87 -6.90
C ASN A 38 -1.81 -13.73 -6.63
N ASN A 39 -1.39 -13.85 -5.36
CA ASN A 39 -0.17 -14.57 -4.95
C ASN A 39 1.07 -14.18 -5.78
N ILE A 40 1.22 -12.88 -6.06
CA ILE A 40 2.30 -12.37 -6.90
C ILE A 40 3.62 -12.55 -6.16
N LYS A 41 4.56 -13.28 -6.75
CA LYS A 41 5.91 -13.42 -6.22
C LYS A 41 6.65 -12.10 -6.41
N MET A 42 6.82 -11.34 -5.32
CA MET A 42 7.49 -10.04 -5.36
C MET A 42 8.98 -10.13 -5.06
N GLU A 43 9.76 -9.35 -5.80
CA GLU A 43 11.15 -9.05 -5.46
C GLU A 43 11.22 -7.85 -4.49
N LYS A 44 12.24 -7.82 -3.65
CA LYS A 44 12.44 -6.76 -2.65
C LYS A 44 13.05 -5.51 -3.31
N LEU A 45 12.21 -4.62 -3.84
CA LEU A 45 12.66 -3.41 -4.54
C LEU A 45 13.17 -2.29 -3.63
N TRP A 46 12.99 -2.41 -2.31
CA TRP A 46 13.57 -1.46 -1.34
C TRP A 46 15.11 -1.52 -1.27
N LYS A 47 15.74 -2.55 -1.85
CA LYS A 47 17.20 -2.62 -2.04
C LYS A 47 17.68 -2.21 -3.43
N ASN A 48 16.75 -2.14 -4.41
CA ASN A 48 17.02 -1.77 -5.79
C ASN A 48 15.82 -0.95 -6.30
N PRO A 49 15.80 0.37 -6.05
CA PRO A 49 14.69 1.21 -6.46
C PRO A 49 14.55 1.18 -7.99
N ILE A 50 13.30 1.22 -8.47
CA ILE A 50 13.01 1.35 -9.89
C ILE A 50 13.63 2.67 -10.36
N ILE A 51 14.65 2.60 -11.22
CA ILE A 51 15.13 3.76 -11.95
C ILE A 51 14.03 4.06 -12.96
N VAL A 52 13.18 5.04 -12.65
CA VAL A 52 12.22 5.57 -13.60
C VAL A 52 13.03 6.42 -14.57
N ASN A 53 13.39 5.87 -15.73
CA ASN A 53 13.93 6.68 -16.82
C ASN A 53 12.83 7.69 -17.22
N GLN A 54 13.08 8.97 -16.96
CA GLN A 54 12.31 10.09 -17.52
C GLN A 54 12.76 10.38 -18.95
#